data_AF-A0ABD5Q2G5-F1
#
_entry.id   AF-A0ABD5Q2G5-F1
#
_cell.length_a   1.000
_cell.length_b   1.000
_cell.length_c   1.000
_cell.angle_alpha   90.00
_cell.angle_beta   90.00
_cell.angle_gamma   90.00
#
_symmetry.space_group_name_H-M   'P 1'
#
loop_
_entity.id
_entity.type
_entity.pdbx_description
1 polymer ?
#
loop_
_entity_poly.entity_id
_entity_poly.type
_entity_poly.pdbx_seq_one_letter_code
_entity_poly.pdbx_strand_id
1 'polypeptide(L)'
;MNEQYSSQHGEFIYPPVTLLYFAVYTLFPFTIAYGIQLVVSLVAASYAAWAAVQTIRTHRSLSRTDSVLIGLFFLFSACSLAALSLGQINLLLLALLVFGYRRLADNEQLAAGASFAVAAIPKLFPGLLGLYLLSRRAWRAALSAIAVGVGGMLVGALVFGYELTRNYFVWLVTNRGIKTGTLSASTPPSEDLYIVTLMRPLANVFPSLDVSGYFVLSLVLLLPVLGYVYAGVSGVRDDLVAFLATLVVMVILVPPQLIYGVFIYFPLVVLYYLTHDHRRRAIFGVSLVLINVIFVPEQFATALQALSLPSPFVADVIGVVRPLLGFASVPLLGFLAALLGCVVHRATA
;
A
#
# COMPACT_ATOMS: atom_id res chain seq x y z
N MET A 1 4.76 6.46 -29.53
CA MET A 1 4.96 5.35 -28.56
C MET A 1 4.40 4.12 -29.25
N ASN A 2 5.19 3.04 -29.40
CA ASN A 2 4.76 1.88 -30.20
C ASN A 2 3.47 1.29 -29.63
N GLU A 3 2.54 0.94 -30.52
CA GLU A 3 1.24 0.32 -30.24
C GLU A 3 1.32 -0.94 -29.34
N GLN A 4 2.53 -1.50 -29.15
CA GLN A 4 2.82 -2.70 -28.38
C GLN A 4 2.38 -2.71 -26.90
N TYR A 5 2.14 -1.54 -26.28
CA TYR A 5 1.76 -1.47 -24.86
C TYR A 5 0.30 -1.15 -24.61
N SER A 6 -0.48 -0.89 -25.66
CA SER A 6 -1.88 -0.46 -25.55
C SER A 6 -2.81 -1.56 -26.03
N SER A 7 -3.79 -1.91 -25.20
CA SER A 7 -4.89 -2.79 -25.57
C SER A 7 -6.23 -2.09 -25.31
N GLN A 8 -7.32 -2.65 -25.83
CA GLN A 8 -8.69 -2.19 -25.52
C GLN A 8 -9.00 -2.25 -24.00
N HIS A 9 -8.19 -2.97 -23.22
CA HIS A 9 -8.38 -3.19 -21.79
C HIS A 9 -7.38 -2.44 -20.90
N GLY A 10 -6.50 -1.60 -21.49
CA GLY A 10 -5.52 -0.78 -20.77
C GLY A 10 -4.08 -1.01 -21.21
N GLU A 11 -3.16 -0.36 -20.48
CA GLU A 11 -1.73 -0.36 -20.79
C GLU A 11 -0.93 -1.31 -19.89
N PHE A 12 0.02 -2.05 -20.47
CA PHE A 12 0.94 -2.89 -19.70
C PHE A 12 2.10 -2.05 -19.13
N ILE A 13 2.11 -1.87 -17.81
CA ILE A 13 3.03 -0.96 -17.10
C ILE A 13 3.96 -1.67 -16.11
N TYR A 14 4.20 -2.96 -16.31
CA TYR A 14 5.01 -3.79 -15.41
C TYR A 14 6.36 -4.17 -16.03
N PRO A 15 7.37 -4.52 -15.21
CA PRO A 15 8.62 -5.04 -15.76
C PRO A 15 8.37 -6.31 -16.58
N PRO A 16 9.05 -6.52 -17.71
CA PRO A 16 8.80 -7.66 -18.60
C PRO A 16 8.83 -9.04 -17.93
N VAL A 17 9.68 -9.23 -16.91
CA VAL A 17 9.72 -10.51 -16.15
C VAL A 17 8.36 -10.91 -15.58
N THR A 18 7.48 -9.95 -15.27
CA THR A 18 6.12 -10.24 -14.78
C THR A 18 5.24 -10.93 -15.82
N LEU A 19 5.58 -10.84 -17.11
CA LEU A 19 4.89 -11.58 -18.17
C LEU A 19 5.00 -13.10 -17.93
N LEU A 20 6.03 -13.61 -17.26
CA LEU A 20 6.11 -15.04 -16.92
C LEU A 20 4.93 -15.47 -16.03
N TYR A 21 4.49 -14.61 -15.11
CA TYR A 21 3.32 -14.86 -14.28
C TYR A 21 2.03 -14.71 -15.09
N PHE A 22 1.89 -13.61 -15.83
CA PHE A 22 0.65 -13.29 -16.54
C PHE A 22 0.41 -14.15 -17.80
N ALA A 23 1.47 -14.63 -18.46
CA ALA A 23 1.36 -15.46 -19.66
C ALA A 23 0.68 -16.81 -19.37
N VAL A 24 0.76 -17.33 -18.15
CA VAL A 24 0.04 -18.57 -17.78
C VAL A 24 -1.48 -18.39 -17.91
N TYR A 25 -1.99 -17.18 -17.64
CA TYR A 25 -3.42 -16.88 -17.73
C TYR A 25 -3.93 -16.84 -19.17
N THR A 26 -3.07 -16.65 -20.18
CA THR A 26 -3.49 -16.62 -21.59
C THR A 26 -3.86 -18.00 -22.12
N LEU A 27 -3.53 -19.07 -21.39
CA LEU A 27 -3.93 -20.43 -21.68
C LEU A 27 -5.42 -20.69 -21.40
N PHE A 28 -6.11 -19.76 -20.76
CA PHE A 28 -7.49 -19.92 -20.30
C PHE A 28 -8.41 -18.80 -20.84
N PRO A 29 -9.71 -19.09 -21.04
CA PRO A 29 -10.72 -18.05 -21.22
C PRO A 29 -10.75 -17.08 -20.04
N PHE A 30 -11.10 -15.81 -20.29
CA PHE A 30 -11.09 -14.73 -19.29
C PHE A 30 -11.77 -15.11 -17.97
N THR A 31 -12.96 -15.71 -18.00
CA THR A 31 -13.70 -16.10 -16.79
C THR A 31 -12.94 -17.11 -15.94
N ILE A 32 -12.26 -18.08 -16.57
CA ILE A 32 -11.45 -19.08 -15.87
C ILE A 32 -10.18 -18.44 -15.33
N ALA A 33 -9.49 -17.62 -16.13
CA ALA A 33 -8.31 -16.88 -15.70
C ALA A 33 -8.60 -15.98 -14.49
N TYR A 34 -9.71 -15.24 -14.53
CA TYR A 34 -10.19 -14.43 -13.42
C TYR A 34 -10.52 -15.28 -12.19
N GLY A 35 -11.21 -16.42 -12.37
CA GLY A 35 -11.51 -17.36 -11.28
C GLY A 35 -10.25 -17.92 -10.61
N ILE A 36 -9.22 -18.26 -11.38
CA ILE A 36 -7.91 -18.69 -10.87
C ILE A 36 -7.28 -17.57 -10.04
N GLN A 37 -7.21 -16.35 -10.59
CA GLN A 37 -6.62 -15.21 -9.88
C GLN A 37 -7.41 -14.86 -8.61
N LEU A 38 -8.74 -15.01 -8.62
CA LEU A 38 -9.59 -14.82 -7.45
C LEU A 38 -9.23 -15.83 -6.35
N VAL A 39 -9.10 -17.12 -6.69
CA VAL A 39 -8.70 -18.16 -5.74
C VAL A 39 -7.30 -17.88 -5.18
N VAL A 40 -6.34 -17.52 -6.03
CA VAL A 40 -4.98 -17.12 -5.59
C VAL A 40 -5.04 -15.96 -4.60
N SER A 41 -5.81 -14.92 -4.90
CA SER A 41 -5.98 -13.76 -4.03
C SER A 41 -6.65 -14.11 -2.70
N LEU A 42 -7.67 -14.98 -2.69
CA LEU A 42 -8.33 -15.45 -1.47
C LEU A 42 -7.40 -16.28 -0.58
N VAL A 43 -6.61 -17.17 -1.17
CA VAL A 43 -5.59 -17.96 -0.45
C VAL A 43 -4.54 -17.03 0.15
N ALA A 44 -4.05 -16.05 -0.63
CA ALA A 44 -3.05 -15.10 -0.18
C ALA A 44 -3.55 -14.21 0.98
N ALA A 45 -4.78 -13.69 0.88
CA ALA A 45 -5.42 -12.93 1.96
C ALA A 45 -5.63 -13.78 3.21
N SER A 46 -6.06 -15.04 3.05
CA SER A 46 -6.24 -15.99 4.14
C SER A 46 -4.92 -16.31 4.85
N TYR A 47 -3.83 -16.46 4.09
CA TYR A 47 -2.49 -16.63 4.64
C TYR A 47 -2.06 -15.43 5.48
N ALA A 48 -2.26 -14.20 4.97
CA ALA A 48 -1.92 -12.99 5.70
C ALA A 48 -2.74 -12.85 7.00
N ALA A 49 -4.03 -13.19 6.96
CA ALA A 49 -4.90 -13.21 8.14
C ALA A 49 -4.46 -14.26 9.17
N TRP A 50 -4.16 -15.48 8.72
CA TRP A 50 -3.63 -16.54 9.57
C TRP A 50 -2.33 -16.10 10.23
N ALA A 51 -1.39 -15.53 9.47
CA ALA A 51 -0.13 -15.03 9.98
C ALA A 51 -0.33 -13.91 11.03
N ALA A 52 -1.29 -13.00 10.83
CA ALA A 52 -1.64 -11.98 11.83
C ALA A 52 -2.16 -12.63 13.12
N VAL A 53 -3.12 -13.56 13.00
CA VAL A 53 -3.69 -14.30 14.15
C VAL A 53 -2.61 -15.05 14.93
N GLN A 54 -1.69 -15.75 14.23
CA GLN A 54 -0.61 -16.47 14.91
C GLN A 54 0.34 -15.51 15.64
N THR A 55 0.77 -14.43 14.99
CA THR A 55 1.65 -13.42 15.62
C THR A 55 1.01 -12.79 16.86
N ILE A 56 -0.31 -12.58 16.86
CA ILE A 56 -1.04 -12.09 18.02
C ILE A 56 -1.07 -13.15 19.14
N ARG A 57 -1.38 -14.41 18.78
CA ARG A 57 -1.50 -15.53 19.74
C ARG A 57 -0.19 -15.87 20.45
N THR A 58 0.97 -15.63 19.84
CA THR A 58 2.26 -15.84 20.51
C THR A 58 2.51 -14.84 21.65
N HIS A 59 1.78 -13.73 21.71
CA HIS A 59 2.00 -12.66 22.69
C HIS A 59 0.79 -12.39 23.61
N ARG A 60 -0.41 -12.82 23.22
CA ARG A 60 -1.63 -12.71 24.03
C ARG A 60 -2.68 -13.72 23.62
N SER A 61 -3.59 -14.05 24.54
CA SER A 61 -4.79 -14.80 24.17
C SER A 61 -5.66 -13.99 23.19
N LEU A 62 -6.24 -14.71 22.23
CA LEU A 62 -7.11 -14.15 21.19
C LEU A 62 -8.35 -15.00 21.08
N SER A 63 -9.53 -14.37 21.17
CA SER A 63 -10.80 -15.08 21.09
C SER A 63 -11.03 -15.68 19.69
N ARG A 64 -11.91 -16.69 19.60
CA ARG A 64 -12.33 -17.23 18.30
C ARG A 64 -13.02 -16.14 17.47
N THR A 65 -13.85 -15.31 18.11
CA THR A 65 -14.55 -14.19 17.47
C THR A 65 -13.57 -13.21 16.84
N ASP A 66 -12.54 -12.76 17.58
CA ASP A 66 -11.50 -11.88 17.05
C ASP A 66 -10.75 -12.53 15.88
N SER A 67 -10.42 -13.82 16.01
CA SER A 67 -9.73 -14.56 14.95
C SER A 67 -10.55 -14.59 13.65
N VAL A 68 -11.87 -14.77 13.76
CA VAL A 68 -12.81 -14.73 12.62
C VAL A 68 -12.92 -13.32 12.07
N LEU A 69 -13.07 -12.30 12.92
CA LEU A 69 -13.16 -10.90 12.48
C LEU A 69 -11.90 -10.43 11.74
N ILE A 70 -10.72 -10.85 12.20
CA ILE A 70 -9.46 -10.60 11.48
C ILE A 70 -9.49 -11.29 10.11
N GLY A 71 -9.90 -12.56 10.04
CA GLY A 71 -10.08 -13.26 8.77
C GLY A 71 -11.01 -12.53 7.80
N LEU A 72 -12.19 -12.14 8.28
CA LEU A 72 -13.17 -11.39 7.51
C LEU A 72 -12.63 -10.02 7.07
N PHE A 73 -11.89 -9.33 7.93
CA PHE A 73 -11.28 -8.04 7.58
C PHE A 73 -10.30 -8.18 6.41
N PHE A 74 -9.37 -9.15 6.45
CA PHE A 74 -8.41 -9.35 5.36
C PHE A 74 -9.07 -9.76 4.04
N LEU A 75 -10.21 -10.44 4.08
CA LEU A 75 -10.94 -10.88 2.88
C LEU A 75 -11.91 -9.82 2.33
N PHE A 76 -12.56 -9.07 3.21
CA PHE A 76 -13.74 -8.26 2.88
C PHE A 76 -13.61 -6.78 3.24
N SER A 77 -12.43 -6.29 3.61
CA SER A 77 -12.21 -4.84 3.74
C SER A 77 -12.36 -4.14 2.39
N ALA A 78 -12.51 -2.80 2.42
CA ALA A 78 -12.66 -2.01 1.20
C ALA A 78 -11.50 -2.21 0.21
N CYS A 79 -10.26 -2.24 0.69
CA CYS A 79 -9.10 -2.42 -0.19
C CYS A 79 -8.98 -3.87 -0.70
N SER A 80 -9.34 -4.86 0.13
CA SER A 80 -9.34 -6.27 -0.28
C SER A 80 -10.41 -6.55 -1.32
N LEU A 81 -11.64 -6.06 -1.11
CA LEU A 81 -12.72 -6.17 -2.09
C LEU A 81 -12.36 -5.49 -3.41
N ALA A 82 -11.73 -4.31 -3.37
CA ALA A 82 -11.23 -3.64 -4.57
C ALA A 82 -10.15 -4.47 -5.30
N ALA A 83 -9.23 -5.11 -4.55
CA ALA A 83 -8.22 -5.97 -5.14
C ALA A 83 -8.82 -7.24 -5.75
N LEU A 84 -9.81 -7.85 -5.10
CA LEU A 84 -10.50 -9.05 -5.57
C LEU A 84 -11.36 -8.74 -6.81
N SER A 85 -12.16 -7.66 -6.77
CA SER A 85 -13.04 -7.29 -7.88
C SER A 85 -12.27 -7.00 -9.16
N LEU A 86 -11.10 -6.36 -9.04
CA LEU A 86 -10.23 -6.02 -10.15
C LEU A 86 -9.23 -7.13 -10.55
N GLY A 87 -9.26 -8.30 -9.90
CA GLY A 87 -8.32 -9.39 -10.17
C GLY A 87 -6.85 -8.99 -9.95
N GLN A 88 -6.58 -8.08 -9.01
CA GLN A 88 -5.24 -7.54 -8.76
C GLN A 88 -4.35 -8.52 -8.01
N ILE A 89 -3.06 -8.47 -8.30
CA ILE A 89 -2.02 -9.25 -7.62
C ILE A 89 -1.70 -8.75 -6.20
N ASN A 90 -2.30 -7.64 -5.75
CA ASN A 90 -1.92 -6.97 -4.50
C ASN A 90 -2.03 -7.89 -3.27
N LEU A 91 -3.02 -8.78 -3.21
CA LEU A 91 -3.15 -9.72 -2.07
C LEU A 91 -2.06 -10.79 -2.07
N LEU A 92 -1.61 -11.23 -3.25
CA LEU A 92 -0.43 -12.09 -3.38
C LEU A 92 0.85 -11.37 -2.93
N LEU A 93 1.02 -10.10 -3.32
CA LEU A 93 2.15 -9.29 -2.85
C LEU A 93 2.11 -9.11 -1.34
N LEU A 94 0.93 -8.84 -0.75
CA LEU A 94 0.76 -8.81 0.71
C LEU A 94 1.22 -10.13 1.34
N ALA A 95 0.81 -11.29 0.83
CA ALA A 95 1.24 -12.58 1.37
C ALA A 95 2.77 -12.75 1.32
N LEU A 96 3.42 -12.34 0.23
CA LEU A 96 4.88 -12.34 0.10
C LEU A 96 5.56 -11.38 1.09
N LEU A 97 4.99 -10.19 1.32
CA LEU A 97 5.50 -9.26 2.33
C LEU A 97 5.38 -9.84 3.74
N VAL A 98 4.25 -10.46 4.07
CA VAL A 98 4.04 -11.11 5.38
C VAL A 98 4.94 -12.33 5.56
N PHE A 99 5.11 -13.14 4.52
CA PHE A 99 6.07 -14.24 4.52
C PHE A 99 7.49 -13.72 4.74
N GLY A 100 7.91 -12.71 3.98
CA GLY A 100 9.24 -12.11 4.12
C GLY A 100 9.50 -11.58 5.52
N TYR A 101 8.53 -10.87 6.12
CA TYR A 101 8.61 -10.39 7.49
C TYR A 101 8.80 -11.54 8.49
N ARG A 102 7.99 -12.60 8.38
CA ARG A 102 8.08 -13.76 9.27
C ARG A 102 9.40 -14.51 9.14
N ARG A 103 9.87 -14.74 7.90
CA ARG A 103 11.19 -15.32 7.64
C ARG A 103 12.30 -14.48 8.26
N LEU A 104 12.19 -13.16 8.21
CA LEU A 104 13.16 -12.28 8.85
C LEU A 104 13.12 -12.40 10.38
N ALA A 105 11.93 -12.50 10.96
CA ALA A 105 11.75 -12.74 12.40
C ALA A 105 12.32 -14.09 12.85
N ASP A 106 12.23 -15.11 11.99
CA ASP A 106 12.82 -16.45 12.19
C ASP A 106 14.35 -16.48 11.88
N ASN A 107 14.97 -15.33 11.60
CA ASN A 107 16.38 -15.18 11.18
C ASN A 107 16.74 -15.89 9.84
N GLU A 108 15.75 -16.28 9.04
CA GLU A 108 15.89 -16.81 7.68
C GLU A 108 16.09 -15.67 6.65
N GLN A 109 17.17 -14.90 6.82
CA GLN A 109 17.39 -13.64 6.08
C GLN A 109 17.36 -13.78 4.55
N LEU A 110 17.91 -14.88 3.99
CA LEU A 110 17.93 -15.07 2.53
C LEU A 110 16.51 -15.23 1.96
N ALA A 111 15.67 -16.05 2.61
CA ALA A 111 14.28 -16.26 2.22
C ALA A 111 13.46 -14.97 2.38
N ALA A 112 13.71 -14.21 3.45
CA ALA A 112 13.08 -12.91 3.67
C ALA A 112 13.37 -11.93 2.53
N GLY A 113 14.66 -11.76 2.20
CA GLY A 113 15.11 -10.88 1.13
C GLY A 113 14.54 -11.28 -0.23
N ALA A 114 14.57 -12.56 -0.56
CA ALA A 114 14.01 -13.10 -1.79
C ALA A 114 12.50 -12.80 -1.89
N SER A 115 11.75 -13.05 -0.82
CA SER A 115 10.31 -12.78 -0.78
C SER A 115 9.98 -11.30 -0.99
N PHE A 116 10.71 -10.41 -0.32
CA PHE A 116 10.54 -8.96 -0.51
C PHE A 116 10.89 -8.53 -1.93
N ALA A 117 11.93 -9.10 -2.55
CA ALA A 117 12.27 -8.81 -3.94
C ALA A 117 11.22 -9.32 -4.94
N VAL A 118 10.71 -10.54 -4.76
CA VAL A 118 9.62 -11.08 -5.59
C VAL A 118 8.37 -10.21 -5.47
N ALA A 119 8.05 -9.74 -4.25
CA ALA A 119 6.96 -8.80 -4.05
C ALA A 119 7.23 -7.44 -4.72
N ALA A 120 8.49 -7.01 -4.75
CA ALA A 120 8.91 -5.75 -5.35
C ALA A 120 8.88 -5.76 -6.87
N ILE A 121 9.19 -6.89 -7.53
CA ILE A 121 9.30 -6.95 -8.99
C ILE A 121 8.07 -6.36 -9.68
N PRO A 122 6.82 -6.74 -9.38
CA PRO A 122 5.70 -6.25 -10.17
C PRO A 122 5.44 -4.76 -10.10
N LYS A 123 5.74 -4.09 -8.98
CA LYS A 123 5.38 -2.67 -8.81
C LYS A 123 6.50 -1.76 -8.32
N LEU A 124 7.70 -2.29 -8.12
CA LEU A 124 8.96 -1.67 -7.69
C LEU A 124 8.95 -0.96 -6.32
N PHE A 125 7.82 -0.44 -5.85
CA PHE A 125 7.74 0.30 -4.60
C PHE A 125 8.06 -0.49 -3.33
N PRO A 126 7.83 -1.83 -3.23
CA PRO A 126 8.31 -2.59 -2.08
C PRO A 126 9.84 -2.57 -1.94
N GLY A 127 10.59 -2.05 -2.92
CA GLY A 127 12.01 -1.75 -2.80
C GLY A 127 12.37 -0.81 -1.63
N LEU A 128 11.44 0.02 -1.14
CA LEU A 128 11.66 0.83 0.06
C LEU A 128 11.86 -0.01 1.33
N LEU A 129 11.47 -1.29 1.32
CA LEU A 129 11.83 -2.25 2.38
C LEU A 129 13.33 -2.47 2.48
N GLY A 130 14.12 -2.08 1.48
CA GLY A 130 15.57 -1.98 1.62
C GLY A 130 15.97 -1.10 2.81
N LEU A 131 15.31 0.03 3.05
CA LEU A 131 15.58 0.89 4.22
C LEU A 131 15.29 0.18 5.54
N TYR A 132 14.24 -0.63 5.58
CA TYR A 132 13.89 -1.46 6.73
C TYR A 132 14.92 -2.58 6.97
N LEU A 133 15.37 -3.26 5.92
CA LEU A 133 16.43 -4.27 6.04
C LEU A 133 17.76 -3.66 6.52
N LEU A 134 18.10 -2.47 6.02
CA LEU A 134 19.28 -1.73 6.43
C LEU A 134 19.19 -1.28 7.90
N SER A 135 18.04 -0.79 8.35
CA SER A 135 17.84 -0.39 9.75
C SER A 135 17.94 -1.59 10.70
N ARG A 136 17.47 -2.77 10.26
CA ARG A 136 17.65 -4.05 10.96
C ARG A 136 19.05 -4.64 10.84
N ARG A 137 19.97 -4.03 10.08
CA ARG A 137 21.28 -4.59 9.73
C ARG A 137 21.20 -6.01 9.15
N ALA A 138 20.10 -6.32 8.46
CA ALA A 138 19.83 -7.61 7.86
C ALA A 138 20.53 -7.73 6.49
N TRP A 139 21.86 -7.65 6.49
CA TRP A 139 22.67 -7.54 5.27
C TRP A 139 22.47 -8.71 4.30
N ARG A 140 22.28 -9.93 4.82
CA ARG A 140 22.05 -11.11 3.98
C ARG A 140 20.68 -11.03 3.30
N ALA A 141 19.68 -10.48 3.98
CA ALA A 141 18.37 -10.22 3.39
C ALA A 141 18.45 -9.14 2.32
N ALA A 142 19.19 -8.04 2.58
CA ALA A 142 19.41 -7.00 1.59
C ALA A 142 20.12 -7.54 0.33
N LEU A 143 21.17 -8.34 0.52
CA LEU A 143 21.91 -8.95 -0.59
C LEU A 143 21.05 -9.94 -1.38
N SER A 144 20.25 -10.77 -0.69
CA SER A 144 19.29 -11.68 -1.33
C SER A 144 18.24 -10.91 -2.12
N ALA A 145 17.71 -9.81 -1.56
CA ALA A 145 16.73 -8.99 -2.25
C ALA A 145 17.31 -8.35 -3.53
N ILE A 146 18.55 -7.84 -3.46
CA ILE A 146 19.25 -7.30 -4.63
C ILE A 146 19.49 -8.42 -5.66
N ALA A 147 20.01 -9.57 -5.25
CA ALA A 147 20.30 -10.68 -6.15
C ALA A 147 19.04 -11.19 -6.87
N VAL A 148 17.94 -11.40 -6.15
CA VAL A 148 16.66 -11.86 -6.71
C VAL A 148 16.00 -10.77 -7.56
N GLY A 149 16.03 -9.51 -7.11
CA GLY A 149 15.46 -8.39 -7.86
C GLY A 149 16.19 -8.17 -9.18
N VAL A 150 17.52 -8.03 -9.16
CA VAL A 150 18.35 -7.87 -10.36
C VAL A 150 18.28 -9.13 -11.23
N GLY A 151 18.40 -10.31 -10.64
CA GLY A 151 18.27 -11.59 -11.34
C GLY A 151 16.94 -11.71 -12.08
N GLY A 152 15.83 -11.33 -11.45
CA GLY A 152 14.51 -11.30 -12.09
C GLY A 152 14.47 -10.35 -13.29
N MET A 153 15.03 -9.14 -13.16
CA MET A 153 15.10 -8.19 -14.30
C MET A 153 15.97 -8.72 -15.44
N LEU A 154 17.09 -9.37 -15.13
CA LEU A 154 17.95 -10.01 -16.12
C LEU A 154 17.24 -11.17 -16.82
N VAL A 155 16.52 -12.02 -16.10
CA VAL A 155 15.67 -13.07 -16.68
C VAL A 155 14.64 -12.45 -17.63
N GLY A 156 14.00 -11.35 -17.23
CA GLY A 156 13.08 -10.61 -18.10
C GLY A 156 13.75 -10.14 -19.40
N ALA A 157 14.96 -9.56 -19.32
CA ALA A 157 15.71 -9.12 -20.49
C ALA A 157 16.19 -10.28 -21.39
N LEU A 158 16.56 -11.42 -20.80
CA LEU A 158 17.00 -12.60 -21.55
C LEU A 158 15.83 -13.30 -22.26
N VAL A 159 14.67 -13.40 -21.61
CA VAL A 159 13.50 -14.11 -22.15
C VAL A 159 12.71 -13.24 -23.14
N PHE A 160 12.51 -11.95 -22.83
CA PHE A 160 11.68 -11.05 -23.64
C PHE A 160 12.47 -10.03 -24.46
N GLY A 161 13.80 -10.07 -24.39
CA GLY A 161 14.69 -9.17 -25.11
C GLY A 161 15.08 -7.93 -24.31
N TYR A 162 16.33 -7.50 -24.49
CA TYR A 162 16.90 -6.33 -23.82
C TYR A 162 16.13 -5.03 -24.10
N GLU A 163 15.72 -4.81 -25.35
CA GLU A 163 15.02 -3.57 -25.74
C GLU A 163 13.70 -3.38 -24.99
N LEU A 164 12.94 -4.46 -24.75
CA LEU A 164 11.68 -4.38 -24.01
C LEU A 164 11.92 -3.96 -22.56
N THR A 165 12.92 -4.53 -21.91
CA THR A 165 13.31 -4.16 -20.54
C THR A 165 13.87 -2.74 -20.49
N ARG A 166 14.69 -2.32 -21.46
CA ARG A 166 15.21 -0.96 -21.56
C ARG A 166 14.08 0.06 -21.72
N ASN A 167 13.14 -0.20 -22.64
CA ASN A 167 11.99 0.66 -22.87
C ASN A 167 11.10 0.79 -21.63
N TYR A 168 10.91 -0.30 -20.87
CA TYR A 168 10.24 -0.26 -19.58
C TYR A 168 10.92 0.71 -18.60
N PHE A 169 12.26 0.65 -18.45
CA PHE A 169 12.97 1.55 -17.54
C PHE A 169 12.97 3.00 -18.01
N VAL A 170 13.10 3.24 -19.32
CA VAL A 170 12.96 4.59 -19.90
C VAL A 170 11.58 5.13 -19.59
N TRP A 171 10.52 4.39 -19.91
CA TRP A 171 9.14 4.76 -19.61
C TRP A 171 8.94 4.99 -18.12
N LEU A 172 9.47 4.13 -17.25
CA LEU A 172 9.35 4.29 -15.81
C LEU A 172 9.98 5.62 -15.35
N VAL A 173 11.14 6.01 -15.86
CA VAL A 173 11.81 7.25 -15.49
C VAL A 173 11.08 8.47 -16.06
N THR A 174 10.62 8.41 -17.32
CA THR A 174 9.98 9.54 -18.01
C THR A 174 8.51 9.73 -17.64
N ASN A 175 7.80 8.65 -17.31
CA ASN A 175 6.35 8.62 -17.10
C ASN A 175 5.96 8.45 -15.62
N ARG A 176 6.94 8.45 -14.70
CA ARG A 176 6.72 8.43 -13.24
C ARG A 176 5.76 9.53 -12.75
N GLY A 177 5.52 10.58 -13.54
CA GLY A 177 4.57 11.67 -13.27
C GLY A 177 3.20 11.61 -13.97
N ILE A 178 2.83 10.55 -14.70
CA ILE A 178 1.66 10.62 -15.62
C ILE A 178 0.28 10.38 -14.95
N LYS A 179 0.21 10.10 -13.65
CA LYS A 179 -1.08 10.13 -12.91
C LYS A 179 -1.16 11.23 -11.85
N THR A 180 -0.31 12.24 -11.92
CA THR A 180 -0.25 13.36 -10.95
C THR A 180 -0.59 14.71 -11.58
N GLY A 181 -1.00 14.75 -12.85
CA GLY A 181 -1.45 15.97 -13.53
C GLY A 181 -2.70 16.64 -12.94
N THR A 182 -3.28 16.04 -11.89
CA THR A 182 -4.55 16.39 -11.24
C THR A 182 -4.37 16.86 -9.78
N LEU A 183 -3.15 17.17 -9.34
CA LEU A 183 -2.87 17.44 -7.91
C LEU A 183 -3.14 18.88 -7.46
N SER A 184 -3.79 19.73 -8.26
CA SER A 184 -4.19 21.08 -7.84
C SER A 184 -5.55 21.08 -7.13
N ALA A 185 -5.77 22.07 -6.24
CA ALA A 185 -7.06 22.32 -5.59
C ALA A 185 -8.22 22.52 -6.58
N SER A 186 -7.91 22.87 -7.84
CA SER A 186 -8.88 23.07 -8.92
C SER A 186 -9.32 21.78 -9.62
N THR A 187 -8.69 20.65 -9.33
CA THR A 187 -9.10 19.35 -9.90
C THR A 187 -10.30 18.81 -9.11
N PRO A 188 -11.43 18.47 -9.76
CA PRO A 188 -12.58 17.92 -9.07
C PRO A 188 -12.22 16.69 -8.23
N PRO A 189 -12.56 16.64 -6.93
CA PRO A 189 -12.19 15.51 -6.08
C PRO A 189 -12.78 14.17 -6.55
N SER A 190 -13.84 14.18 -7.36
CA SER A 190 -14.50 12.98 -7.88
C SER A 190 -13.60 12.05 -8.70
N GLU A 191 -12.53 12.55 -9.33
CA GLU A 191 -11.63 11.71 -10.15
C GLU A 191 -10.49 11.06 -9.33
N ASP A 192 -10.32 11.47 -8.07
CA ASP A 192 -8.99 11.51 -7.46
C ASP A 192 -9.00 11.12 -5.95
N LEU A 193 -10.16 10.77 -5.38
CA LEU A 193 -10.36 10.43 -3.96
C LEU A 193 -9.68 9.12 -3.51
N TYR A 194 -9.34 8.25 -4.44
CA TYR A 194 -8.60 7.02 -4.17
C TYR A 194 -7.09 7.26 -4.05
N ILE A 195 -6.62 8.50 -4.25
CA ILE A 195 -5.21 8.85 -4.11
C ILE A 195 -4.89 9.15 -2.65
N VAL A 196 -3.83 8.53 -2.15
CA VAL A 196 -3.39 8.59 -0.74
C VAL A 196 -1.98 9.18 -0.62
N THR A 197 -1.78 10.36 -1.24
CA THR A 197 -0.46 11.02 -1.34
C THR A 197 -0.36 12.27 -0.46
N LEU A 198 0.84 12.54 0.09
CA LEU A 198 1.17 13.84 0.67
C LEU A 198 1.30 14.95 -0.38
N MET A 199 1.43 14.62 -1.66
CA MET A 199 1.60 15.64 -2.70
C MET A 199 0.38 16.56 -2.83
N ARG A 200 -0.83 16.09 -2.52
CA ARG A 200 -2.07 16.89 -2.61
C ARG A 200 -2.14 18.02 -1.58
N PRO A 201 -1.98 17.79 -0.27
CA PRO A 201 -1.93 18.89 0.70
C PRO A 201 -0.73 19.81 0.41
N LEU A 202 0.41 19.26 -0.03
CA LEU A 202 1.57 20.07 -0.42
C LEU A 202 1.29 20.97 -1.62
N ALA A 203 0.55 20.51 -2.62
CA ALA A 203 0.16 21.33 -3.77
C ALA A 203 -0.84 22.43 -3.42
N ASN A 204 -1.66 22.25 -2.38
CA ASN A 204 -2.50 23.32 -1.85
C ASN A 204 -1.67 24.39 -1.11
N VAL A 205 -0.59 23.99 -0.41
CA VAL A 205 0.26 24.91 0.35
C VAL A 205 1.32 25.60 -0.54
N PHE A 206 1.86 24.88 -1.52
CA PHE A 206 2.96 25.32 -2.40
C PHE A 206 2.58 25.16 -3.88
N PRO A 207 1.57 25.91 -4.39
CA PRO A 207 0.98 25.69 -5.71
C PRO A 207 1.93 25.94 -6.89
N SER A 208 3.07 26.59 -6.66
CA SER A 208 4.09 26.88 -7.66
C SER A 208 5.07 25.73 -7.92
N LEU A 209 5.07 24.69 -7.08
CA LEU A 209 5.94 23.53 -7.27
C LEU A 209 5.40 22.60 -8.35
N ASP A 210 6.32 21.93 -9.03
CA ASP A 210 6.02 20.83 -9.92
C ASP A 210 5.91 19.50 -9.14
N VAL A 211 5.53 18.43 -9.84
CA VAL A 211 5.38 17.08 -9.26
C VAL A 211 6.68 16.61 -8.59
N SER A 212 7.83 16.93 -9.19
CA SER A 212 9.15 16.60 -8.65
C SER A 212 9.38 17.27 -7.31
N GLY A 213 9.05 18.57 -7.21
CA GLY A 213 9.08 19.33 -5.96
C GLY A 213 8.22 18.71 -4.87
N TYR A 214 6.98 18.32 -5.17
CA TYR A 214 6.10 17.65 -4.19
C TYR A 214 6.64 16.29 -3.74
N PHE A 215 7.23 15.52 -4.65
CA PHE A 215 7.86 14.25 -4.31
C PHE A 215 9.06 14.44 -3.37
N VAL A 216 9.96 15.37 -3.69
CA VAL A 216 11.12 15.71 -2.86
C VAL A 216 10.67 16.20 -1.49
N LEU A 217 9.68 17.08 -1.43
CA LEU A 217 9.15 17.59 -0.16
C LEU A 217 8.50 16.48 0.67
N SER A 218 7.77 15.56 0.03
CA SER A 218 7.22 14.37 0.70
C SER A 218 8.33 13.48 1.28
N LEU A 219 9.44 13.28 0.56
CA LEU A 219 10.61 12.57 1.08
C LEU A 219 11.24 13.28 2.27
N VAL A 220 11.45 14.60 2.18
CA VAL A 220 12.01 15.42 3.26
C VAL A 220 11.15 15.35 4.52
N LEU A 221 9.83 15.27 4.39
CA LEU A 221 8.92 15.13 5.52
C LEU A 221 8.87 13.70 6.09
N LEU A 222 8.89 12.67 5.25
CA LEU A 222 8.68 11.28 5.67
C LEU A 222 9.96 10.55 6.10
N LEU A 223 11.12 10.83 5.49
CA LEU A 223 12.37 10.13 5.82
C LEU A 223 12.87 10.40 7.25
N PRO A 224 12.84 11.64 7.79
CA PRO A 224 13.19 11.88 9.19
C PRO A 224 12.27 11.13 10.16
N VAL A 225 10.98 11.00 9.83
CA VAL A 225 10.02 10.22 10.62
C VAL A 225 10.41 8.74 10.64
N LEU A 226 10.79 8.16 9.49
CA LEU A 226 11.34 6.80 9.46
C LEU A 226 12.63 6.67 10.27
N GLY A 227 13.55 7.62 10.13
CA GLY A 227 14.80 7.65 10.90
C GLY A 227 14.54 7.66 12.41
N TYR A 228 13.59 8.48 12.86
CA TYR A 228 13.16 8.53 14.26
C TYR A 228 12.59 7.20 14.76
N VAL A 229 11.68 6.59 13.98
CA VAL A 229 11.10 5.28 14.30
C VAL A 229 12.16 4.18 14.35
N TYR A 230 13.16 4.21 13.46
CA TYR A 230 14.25 3.23 13.43
C TYR A 230 15.25 3.37 14.58
N ALA A 231 15.36 4.54 15.21
CA ALA A 231 16.39 4.83 16.22
C ALA A 231 16.21 4.07 17.56
N GLY A 232 15.20 3.21 17.70
CA GLY A 232 14.95 2.47 18.95
C GLY A 232 14.29 1.12 18.74
N VAL A 233 14.61 0.41 17.65
CA VAL A 233 13.96 -0.87 17.37
C VAL A 233 14.48 -1.95 18.32
N SER A 234 13.68 -2.31 19.32
CA SER A 234 13.98 -3.38 20.28
C SER A 234 12.80 -4.35 20.45
N GLY A 235 13.00 -5.61 20.02
CA GLY A 235 11.96 -6.63 20.13
C GLY A 235 10.82 -6.52 19.09
N VAL A 236 9.79 -7.35 19.26
CA VAL A 236 8.78 -7.62 18.21
C VAL A 236 7.88 -6.42 17.92
N ARG A 237 7.45 -5.68 18.95
CA ARG A 237 6.53 -4.54 18.76
C ARG A 237 7.21 -3.39 18.02
N ASP A 238 8.41 -3.02 18.43
CA ASP A 238 9.16 -1.94 17.78
C ASP A 238 9.50 -2.31 16.34
N ASP A 239 9.78 -3.59 16.09
CA ASP A 239 10.02 -4.09 14.74
C ASP A 239 8.75 -4.03 13.85
N LEU A 240 7.59 -4.43 14.38
CA LEU A 240 6.30 -4.27 13.68
C LEU A 240 6.00 -2.79 13.40
N VAL A 241 6.34 -1.89 14.32
CA VAL A 241 6.19 -0.44 14.15
C VAL A 241 7.11 0.07 13.05
N ALA A 242 8.38 -0.34 13.02
CA ALA A 242 9.31 -0.01 11.95
C ALA A 242 8.82 -0.53 10.59
N PHE A 243 8.32 -1.77 10.54
CA PHE A 243 7.76 -2.36 9.33
C PHE A 243 6.49 -1.63 8.87
N LEU A 244 5.56 -1.32 9.78
CA LEU A 244 4.36 -0.53 9.50
C LEU A 244 4.73 0.85 8.91
N ALA A 245 5.61 1.59 9.59
CA ALA A 245 6.04 2.91 9.16
C ALA A 245 6.63 2.87 7.75
N THR A 246 7.46 1.86 7.45
CA THR A 246 8.03 1.65 6.12
C THR A 246 6.95 1.45 5.07
N LEU A 247 5.99 0.57 5.32
CA LEU A 247 4.90 0.27 4.38
C LEU A 247 3.95 1.45 4.19
N VAL A 248 3.69 2.23 5.25
CA VAL A 248 2.89 3.47 5.17
C VAL A 248 3.60 4.50 4.30
N VAL A 249 4.87 4.78 4.57
CA VAL A 249 5.66 5.73 3.75
C VAL A 249 5.76 5.25 2.31
N MET A 250 5.96 3.95 2.12
CA MET A 250 5.96 3.33 0.79
C MET A 250 4.66 3.61 0.04
N VAL A 251 3.50 3.31 0.62
CA VAL A 251 2.20 3.52 -0.03
C VAL A 251 1.94 5.00 -0.31
N ILE A 252 2.22 5.90 0.64
CA ILE A 252 1.97 7.34 0.45
C ILE A 252 2.89 7.94 -0.62
N LEU A 253 4.13 7.44 -0.73
CA LEU A 253 5.13 8.01 -1.61
C LEU A 253 5.05 7.44 -3.04
N VAL A 254 4.95 6.11 -3.19
CA VAL A 254 5.02 5.43 -4.49
C VAL A 254 4.25 4.10 -4.45
N PRO A 255 3.26 3.85 -5.32
CA PRO A 255 2.28 4.74 -5.89
C PRO A 255 1.11 4.96 -4.89
N PRO A 256 0.59 6.18 -4.79
CA PRO A 256 -0.37 6.55 -3.76
C PRO A 256 -1.80 6.19 -4.14
N GLN A 257 -2.14 4.91 -4.27
CA GLN A 257 -3.53 4.49 -4.44
C GLN A 257 -4.03 3.69 -3.25
N LEU A 258 -5.30 3.89 -2.92
CA LEU A 258 -5.97 3.26 -1.79
C LEU A 258 -5.91 1.72 -1.86
N ILE A 259 -5.97 1.14 -3.05
CA ILE A 259 -5.93 -0.31 -3.24
C ILE A 259 -4.64 -0.96 -2.69
N TYR A 260 -3.59 -0.17 -2.44
CA TYR A 260 -2.34 -0.60 -1.81
C TYR A 260 -2.39 -0.60 -0.27
N GLY A 261 -3.47 -0.10 0.33
CA GLY A 261 -3.69 -0.15 1.77
C GLY A 261 -3.69 -1.57 2.35
N VAL A 262 -3.93 -2.58 1.53
CA VAL A 262 -3.81 -3.99 1.95
C VAL A 262 -2.42 -4.31 2.52
N PHE A 263 -1.35 -3.67 2.06
CA PHE A 263 0.01 -3.99 2.51
C PHE A 263 0.24 -3.71 3.98
N ILE A 264 -0.40 -2.67 4.53
CA ILE A 264 -0.20 -2.28 5.92
C ILE A 264 -1.07 -3.08 6.89
N TYR A 265 -2.04 -3.87 6.40
CA TYR A 265 -3.01 -4.57 7.25
C TYR A 265 -2.36 -5.52 8.24
N PHE A 266 -1.33 -6.27 7.82
CA PHE A 266 -0.64 -7.19 8.72
C PHE A 266 -0.06 -6.48 9.95
N PRO A 267 0.90 -5.55 9.82
CA PRO A 267 1.46 -4.95 11.01
C PRO A 267 0.46 -4.05 11.74
N LEU A 268 -0.47 -3.38 11.04
CA LEU A 268 -1.46 -2.51 11.68
C LEU A 268 -2.45 -3.28 12.56
N VAL A 269 -3.01 -4.39 12.05
CA VAL A 269 -3.93 -5.23 12.83
C VAL A 269 -3.20 -5.89 14.00
N VAL A 270 -1.99 -6.42 13.77
CA VAL A 270 -1.19 -7.02 14.86
C VAL A 270 -0.89 -5.97 15.94
N LEU A 271 -0.46 -4.76 15.57
CA LEU A 271 -0.18 -3.68 16.52
C LEU A 271 -1.42 -3.22 17.28
N TYR A 272 -2.58 -3.14 16.64
CA TYR A 272 -3.84 -2.85 17.32
C TYR A 272 -4.10 -3.84 18.48
N TYR A 273 -3.88 -5.13 18.26
CA TYR A 273 -4.07 -6.15 19.29
C TYR A 273 -2.91 -6.20 20.31
N LEU A 274 -1.67 -5.92 19.92
CA LEU A 274 -0.53 -5.99 20.83
C LEU A 274 -0.32 -4.71 21.67
N THR A 275 -0.98 -3.61 21.33
CA THR A 275 -0.86 -2.34 22.07
C THR A 275 -1.80 -2.31 23.27
N HIS A 276 -1.25 -2.21 24.47
CA HIS A 276 -2.04 -2.16 25.72
C HIS A 276 -2.59 -0.76 26.03
N ASP A 277 -1.78 0.28 25.77
CA ASP A 277 -2.19 1.65 26.01
C ASP A 277 -3.37 2.04 25.13
N HIS A 278 -4.44 2.52 25.77
CA HIS A 278 -5.71 2.79 25.10
C HIS A 278 -5.61 3.90 24.07
N ARG A 279 -4.76 4.92 24.30
CA ARG A 279 -4.59 6.04 23.38
C ARG A 279 -3.88 5.60 22.10
N ARG A 280 -2.75 4.90 22.22
CA ARG A 280 -2.02 4.33 21.07
C ARG A 280 -2.87 3.32 20.29
N ARG A 281 -3.57 2.44 21.01
CA ARG A 281 -4.48 1.48 20.37
C ARG A 281 -5.61 2.18 19.63
N ALA A 282 -6.17 3.26 20.18
CA ALA A 282 -7.19 4.06 19.50
C ALA A 282 -6.65 4.69 18.21
N ILE A 283 -5.41 5.19 18.19
CA ILE A 283 -4.79 5.74 16.97
C ILE A 283 -4.72 4.66 15.87
N PHE A 284 -4.24 3.45 16.18
CA PHE A 284 -4.23 2.35 15.20
C PHE A 284 -5.63 1.90 14.77
N GLY A 285 -6.60 1.91 15.69
CA GLY A 285 -8.00 1.60 15.37
C GLY A 285 -8.65 2.64 14.45
N VAL A 286 -8.44 3.93 14.73
CA VAL A 286 -8.88 5.03 13.88
C VAL A 286 -8.24 4.92 12.50
N SER A 287 -6.94 4.60 12.42
CA SER A 287 -6.26 4.33 11.16
C SER A 287 -6.93 3.20 10.35
N LEU A 288 -7.22 2.06 10.98
CA LEU A 288 -7.91 0.93 10.34
C LEU A 288 -9.27 1.35 9.76
N VAL A 289 -10.03 2.17 10.48
CA VAL A 289 -11.33 2.67 10.03
C VAL A 289 -11.15 3.63 8.86
N LEU A 290 -10.37 4.71 9.03
CA LEU A 290 -10.25 5.78 8.05
C LEU A 290 -9.69 5.29 6.70
N ILE A 291 -8.75 4.33 6.72
CA ILE A 291 -8.23 3.72 5.49
C ILE A 291 -9.31 2.98 4.72
N ASN A 292 -10.30 2.41 5.40
CA ASN A 292 -11.37 1.66 4.75
C ASN A 292 -12.64 2.48 4.47
N VAL A 293 -12.64 3.77 4.79
CA VAL A 293 -13.75 4.68 4.49
C VAL A 293 -13.46 5.41 3.19
N ILE A 294 -14.18 5.00 2.14
CA ILE A 294 -14.19 5.70 0.86
C ILE A 294 -15.35 6.68 0.89
N PHE A 295 -15.03 7.97 1.00
CA PHE A 295 -16.04 9.02 1.06
C PHE A 295 -16.06 9.80 -0.25
N VAL A 296 -17.18 9.76 -0.96
CA VAL A 296 -17.40 10.50 -2.20
C VAL A 296 -18.42 11.61 -1.94
N PRO A 297 -18.06 12.90 -2.05
CA PRO A 297 -18.95 14.03 -1.75
C PRO A 297 -20.28 13.96 -2.51
N GLU A 298 -20.26 13.51 -3.76
CA GLU A 298 -21.43 13.39 -4.61
C GLU A 298 -22.41 12.35 -4.05
N GLN A 299 -21.90 11.18 -3.63
CA GLN A 299 -22.73 10.15 -2.99
C GLN A 299 -23.30 10.64 -1.66
N PHE A 300 -22.53 11.42 -0.91
CA PHE A 300 -22.99 12.05 0.32
C PHE A 300 -24.09 13.09 0.05
N ALA A 301 -23.94 13.92 -0.98
CA ALA A 301 -24.95 14.87 -1.41
C ALA A 301 -26.27 14.16 -1.77
N THR A 302 -26.18 13.08 -2.54
CA THR A 302 -27.34 12.24 -2.89
C THR A 302 -28.00 11.63 -1.64
N ALA A 303 -27.21 11.15 -0.68
CA ALA A 303 -27.74 10.61 0.58
C ALA A 303 -28.45 11.69 1.42
N LEU A 304 -27.90 12.90 1.53
CA LEU A 304 -28.53 14.01 2.23
C LEU A 304 -29.84 14.45 1.55
N GLN A 305 -29.87 14.47 0.22
CA GLN A 305 -31.09 14.75 -0.54
C GLN A 305 -32.16 13.66 -0.33
N ALA A 306 -31.75 12.39 -0.24
CA ALA A 306 -32.66 11.29 0.07
C ALA A 306 -33.27 11.37 1.47
N LEU A 307 -32.65 12.12 2.39
CA LEU A 307 -33.20 12.46 3.71
C LEU A 307 -34.11 13.70 3.67
N SER A 308 -34.50 14.18 2.49
CA SER A 308 -35.36 15.35 2.28
C SER A 308 -34.80 16.64 2.89
N LEU A 309 -33.47 16.76 3.01
CA LEU A 309 -32.83 17.99 3.46
C LEU A 309 -32.92 19.09 2.38
N PRO A 310 -33.10 20.37 2.76
CA PRO A 310 -33.22 21.46 1.79
C PRO A 310 -31.99 21.58 0.88
N SER A 311 -32.20 21.76 -0.43
CA SER A 311 -31.11 21.88 -1.40
C SER A 311 -30.07 22.97 -1.06
N PRO A 312 -30.45 24.16 -0.53
CA PRO A 312 -29.47 25.15 -0.10
C PRO A 312 -28.57 24.64 1.03
N PHE A 313 -29.15 23.94 2.01
CA PHE A 313 -28.38 23.34 3.11
C PHE A 313 -27.42 22.26 2.61
N VAL A 314 -27.87 21.39 1.70
CA VAL A 314 -27.00 20.38 1.09
C VAL A 314 -25.85 21.05 0.32
N ALA A 315 -26.14 22.12 -0.43
CA ALA A 315 -25.12 22.88 -1.15
C ALA A 315 -24.08 23.50 -0.21
N ASP A 316 -24.50 24.08 0.91
CA ASP A 316 -23.60 24.64 1.93
C ASP A 316 -22.70 23.57 2.55
N VAL A 317 -23.28 22.42 2.93
CA VAL A 317 -22.52 21.29 3.49
C VAL A 317 -21.50 20.78 2.49
N ILE A 318 -21.89 20.55 1.23
CA ILE A 318 -20.99 20.08 0.18
C ILE A 318 -19.93 21.14 -0.16
N GLY A 319 -20.27 22.42 -0.08
CA GLY A 319 -19.35 23.55 -0.22
C GLY A 319 -18.23 23.55 0.81
N VAL A 320 -18.46 23.04 2.02
CA VAL A 320 -17.43 22.86 3.07
C VAL A 320 -16.69 21.52 2.93
N VAL A 321 -17.42 20.44 2.64
CA VAL A 321 -16.85 19.08 2.57
C VAL A 321 -15.90 18.91 1.39
N ARG A 322 -16.23 19.48 0.23
CA ARG A 322 -15.45 19.33 -1.00
C ARG A 322 -14.02 19.90 -0.86
N PRO A 323 -13.80 21.14 -0.37
CA PRO A 323 -12.46 21.67 -0.11
C PRO A 323 -11.65 20.84 0.88
N LEU A 324 -12.28 20.37 1.97
CA LEU A 324 -11.58 19.56 2.98
C LEU A 324 -11.04 18.25 2.38
N LEU A 325 -11.86 17.57 1.59
CA LEU A 325 -11.46 16.33 0.91
C LEU A 325 -10.55 16.56 -0.30
N GLY A 326 -10.62 17.76 -0.89
CA GLY A 326 -9.66 18.26 -1.87
C GLY A 326 -8.28 18.56 -1.27
N PHE A 327 -8.19 18.82 0.04
CA PHE A 327 -6.90 18.97 0.74
C PHE A 327 -6.31 17.62 1.11
N ALA A 328 -7.08 16.75 1.76
CA ALA A 328 -6.66 15.40 2.14
C ALA A 328 -7.82 14.41 2.07
N SER A 329 -7.60 13.27 1.42
CA SER A 329 -8.60 12.19 1.39
C SER A 329 -8.73 11.53 2.77
N VAL A 330 -9.91 11.01 3.10
CA VAL A 330 -10.15 10.29 4.37
C VAL A 330 -9.13 9.16 4.56
N PRO A 331 -8.82 8.34 3.52
CA PRO A 331 -7.82 7.30 3.70
C PRO A 331 -6.41 7.84 3.93
N LEU A 332 -6.01 8.96 3.31
CA LEU A 332 -4.71 9.59 3.61
C LEU A 332 -4.61 9.96 5.09
N LEU A 333 -5.67 10.52 5.69
CA LEU A 333 -5.71 10.78 7.14
C LEU A 333 -5.53 9.48 7.95
N GLY A 334 -6.08 8.37 7.47
CA GLY A 334 -5.88 7.05 8.07
C GLY A 334 -4.43 6.55 8.00
N PHE A 335 -3.75 6.74 6.87
CA PHE A 335 -2.32 6.43 6.76
C PHE A 335 -1.45 7.34 7.63
N LEU A 336 -1.75 8.63 7.69
CA LEU A 336 -1.05 9.57 8.57
C LEU A 336 -1.30 9.23 10.05
N ALA A 337 -2.50 8.76 10.41
CA ALA A 337 -2.79 8.25 11.75
C ALA A 337 -1.97 6.99 12.08
N ALA A 338 -1.76 6.06 11.13
CA ALA A 338 -0.87 4.92 11.34
C ALA A 338 0.57 5.38 11.64
N LEU A 339 1.07 6.34 10.86
CA LEU A 339 2.42 6.90 11.04
C LEU A 339 2.55 7.65 12.37
N LEU A 340 1.54 8.43 12.75
CA LEU A 340 1.46 9.06 14.07
C LEU A 340 1.50 8.02 15.19
N GLY A 341 0.75 6.91 15.06
CA GLY A 341 0.79 5.80 16.01
C GLY A 341 2.20 5.22 16.17
N CYS A 342 2.96 5.12 15.08
CA CYS A 342 4.36 4.68 15.10
C CYS A 342 5.26 5.68 15.86
N VAL A 343 5.11 6.98 15.61
CA VAL A 343 5.88 8.04 16.29
C VAL A 343 5.55 8.11 17.77
N VAL A 344 4.26 8.10 18.14
CA VAL A 344 3.82 8.12 19.53
C VAL A 344 4.28 6.88 20.28
N HIS A 345 4.26 5.71 19.63
CA HIS A 345 4.84 4.49 20.20
C HIS A 345 6.32 4.69 20.51
N ARG A 346 7.11 5.18 19.56
CA ARG A 346 8.55 5.42 19.76
C ARG A 346 8.86 6.46 20.84
N ALA A 347 8.04 7.51 20.95
CA ALA A 347 8.21 8.56 21.95
C ALA A 347 7.91 8.11 23.39
N THR A 348 7.21 6.98 23.54
CA THR A 348 6.75 6.44 24.83
C THR A 348 7.27 5.04 25.15
N ALA A 349 8.15 4.51 24.30
CA ALA A 349 8.85 3.23 24.45
C ALA A 349 10.24 3.46 25.04
#